data_AF-A0A832A930-F1
#
_entry.id   AF-A0A832A930-F1
#
_cell.length_a   1.000
_cell.length_b   1.000
_cell.length_c   1.000
_cell.angle_alpha   90.00
_cell.angle_beta   90.00
_cell.angle_gamma   90.00
#
_symmetry.space_group_name_H-M   'P 1'
#
loop_
_entity.id
_entity.type
_entity.pdbx_description
1 polymer ?
#
loop_
_entity_poly.entity_id
_entity_poly.type
_entity_poly.pdbx_seq_one_letter_code
_entity_poly.pdbx_strand_id
1 'polypeptide(L)'
;MIQNLEQIEYRQGMLQKGMKPEDLPVKVWRGSKVPADVCAAVNTENLLNLGGVYGDKKAGDPVEYDNLKLVLTDDTVEITVFNRRIALFMSDDERIRRIHRVLCKLDGTRKD
;
A
#
# COMPACT_ATOMS: atom_id res chain seq x y z
N MET A 1 -21.43 8.00 -5.05
CA MET A 1 -21.23 8.10 -3.60
C MET A 1 -19.71 8.10 -3.40
N ILE A 2 -19.12 9.21 -2.97
CA ILE A 2 -17.68 9.28 -2.70
C ILE A 2 -17.52 8.69 -1.30
N GLN A 3 -16.97 7.47 -1.20
CA GLN A 3 -16.64 6.91 0.12
C GLN A 3 -15.54 7.79 0.72
N ASN A 4 -15.80 8.37 1.89
CA ASN A 4 -14.82 9.22 2.56
C ASN A 4 -13.72 8.33 3.15
N LEU A 5 -12.48 8.55 2.72
CA LEU A 5 -11.30 7.90 3.28
C LEU A 5 -11.01 8.52 4.65
N GLU A 6 -11.27 7.77 5.72
CA GLU A 6 -11.12 8.24 7.09
C GLU A 6 -9.71 8.01 7.63
N GLN A 7 -9.08 6.94 7.16
CA GLN A 7 -7.77 6.54 7.64
C GLN A 7 -7.00 5.72 6.61
N ILE A 8 -5.68 5.91 6.63
CA ILE A 8 -4.71 5.07 5.92
C ILE A 8 -3.79 4.42 6.95
N GLU A 9 -3.64 3.11 6.87
CA GLU A 9 -2.53 2.40 7.51
C GLU A 9 -1.60 1.88 6.43
N TYR A 10 -0.30 2.12 6.59
CA TYR A 10 0.70 1.63 5.65
C TYR A 10 1.86 0.99 6.39
N ARG A 11 2.14 -0.26 6.04
CA ARG A 11 3.20 -1.09 6.59
C ARG A 11 4.10 -1.52 5.45
N GLN A 12 5.40 -1.25 5.59
CA GLN A 12 6.38 -1.61 4.57
C GLN A 12 7.67 -2.05 5.23
N GLY A 13 8.33 -3.04 4.64
CA GLY A 13 9.67 -3.45 5.03
C GLY A 13 10.15 -4.72 4.35
N MET A 14 11.30 -5.20 4.78
CA MET A 14 11.88 -6.47 4.34
C MET A 14 11.60 -7.53 5.40
N LEU A 15 10.88 -8.59 5.03
CA LEU A 15 10.61 -9.72 5.91
C LEU A 15 11.76 -10.73 5.80
N GLN A 16 12.52 -10.85 6.88
CA GLN A 16 13.52 -11.90 7.03
C GLN A 16 12.88 -13.25 7.38
N LYS A 17 13.64 -14.32 7.24
CA LYS A 17 13.21 -15.66 7.64
C LYS A 17 12.77 -15.68 9.12
N GLY A 18 11.52 -16.10 9.35
CA GLY A 18 10.92 -16.19 10.68
C GLY A 18 10.23 -14.91 11.16
N MET A 19 10.41 -13.78 10.46
CA MET A 19 9.69 -12.54 10.72
C MET A 19 8.25 -12.65 10.20
N LYS A 20 7.32 -12.06 10.92
CA LYS A 20 5.92 -11.92 10.52
C LYS A 20 5.64 -10.49 10.03
N PRO A 21 4.64 -10.29 9.16
CA PRO A 21 4.23 -8.94 8.76
C PRO A 21 4.03 -8.00 9.95
N GLU A 22 3.45 -8.48 11.05
CA GLU A 22 3.12 -7.70 12.25
C GLU A 22 4.35 -7.11 12.95
N ASP A 23 5.53 -7.71 12.75
CA ASP A 23 6.80 -7.25 13.32
C ASP A 23 7.29 -5.94 12.68
N LEU A 24 6.77 -5.57 11.51
CA LEU A 24 7.10 -4.30 10.83
C LEU A 24 6.43 -3.10 11.54
N PRO A 25 6.94 -1.87 11.37
CA PRO A 25 6.22 -0.69 11.80
C PRO A 25 5.02 -0.40 10.90
N VAL A 26 3.93 0.11 11.48
CA VAL A 26 2.78 0.64 10.74
C VAL A 26 2.73 2.17 10.90
N LYS A 27 2.58 2.87 9.78
CA LYS A 27 2.28 4.30 9.74
C LYS A 27 0.78 4.49 9.64
N VAL A 28 0.24 5.45 10.38
CA VAL A 28 -1.21 5.67 10.45
C VAL A 28 -1.51 7.16 10.28
N TRP A 29 -2.38 7.48 9.31
CA TRP A 29 -2.93 8.82 9.10
C TRP A 29 -4.45 8.75 9.28
N ARG A 30 -5.03 9.72 10.00
CA ARG A 30 -6.48 9.75 10.31
C ARG A 30 -7.05 11.15 10.10
N GLY A 31 -8.26 11.21 9.57
CA GLY A 31 -8.99 12.46 9.35
C GLY A 31 -8.16 13.49 8.59
N SER A 32 -8.01 14.68 9.15
CA SER A 32 -7.25 15.78 8.55
C SER A 32 -5.74 15.52 8.39
N LYS A 33 -5.20 14.47 9.02
CA LYS A 33 -3.80 14.08 8.84
C LYS A 33 -3.57 13.24 7.58
N VAL A 34 -4.63 12.78 6.91
CA VAL A 34 -4.48 12.06 5.64
C VAL A 34 -4.06 13.07 4.55
N PRO A 35 -2.91 12.88 3.88
CA PRO A 35 -2.45 13.81 2.87
C PRO A 35 -3.44 13.92 1.69
N ALA A 36 -3.81 15.14 1.33
CA ALA A 36 -4.80 15.37 0.27
C ALA A 36 -4.36 14.81 -1.10
N ASP A 37 -3.06 14.85 -1.40
CA ASP A 37 -2.51 14.33 -2.64
C ASP A 37 -2.53 12.79 -2.68
N VAL A 38 -2.40 12.12 -1.53
CA VAL A 38 -2.59 10.68 -1.39
C VAL A 38 -4.06 10.31 -1.58
N CYS A 39 -5.00 11.05 -0.98
CA CYS A 39 -6.44 10.84 -1.20
C CYS A 39 -6.81 10.99 -2.68
N ALA A 40 -6.30 12.02 -3.35
CA ALA A 40 -6.52 12.23 -4.77
C ALA A 40 -5.95 11.06 -5.60
N ALA A 41 -4.76 10.58 -5.26
CA ALA A 41 -4.13 9.44 -5.93
C ALA A 41 -4.91 8.13 -5.72
N VAL A 42 -5.39 7.84 -4.50
CA VAL A 42 -6.24 6.66 -4.22
C VAL A 42 -7.46 6.62 -5.14
N ASN A 43 -8.13 7.76 -5.33
CA ASN A 43 -9.29 7.87 -6.21
C ASN A 43 -8.91 7.77 -7.70
N THR A 44 -7.87 8.50 -8.11
CA THR A 44 -7.42 8.58 -9.52
C THR A 44 -6.93 7.21 -10.01
N GLU A 45 -6.16 6.54 -9.16
CA GLU A 45 -5.63 5.20 -9.40
C GLU A 45 -6.64 4.11 -9.00
N ASN A 46 -7.85 4.48 -8.59
CA ASN A 46 -8.97 3.62 -8.25
C ASN A 46 -8.56 2.41 -7.36
N LEU A 47 -7.84 2.69 -6.28
CA LEU A 47 -7.33 1.68 -5.33
C LEU A 47 -8.43 1.02 -4.51
N LEU A 48 -9.57 1.70 -4.32
CA LEU A 48 -10.70 1.15 -3.56
C LEU A 48 -11.25 -0.14 -4.20
N ASN A 49 -11.02 -0.34 -5.50
CA ASN A 49 -11.40 -1.55 -6.23
C ASN A 49 -10.23 -2.54 -6.43
N LEU A 50 -9.09 -2.34 -5.75
CA LEU A 50 -7.89 -3.17 -5.87
C LEU A 50 -7.57 -3.93 -4.57
N GLY A 51 -8.56 -4.19 -3.72
CA GLY A 51 -8.38 -5.06 -2.56
C GLY A 51 -7.85 -6.44 -2.99
N GLY A 52 -6.82 -6.93 -2.30
CA GLY A 52 -6.23 -8.24 -2.61
C GLY A 52 -4.73 -8.34 -2.36
N VAL A 53 -4.16 -9.44 -2.87
CA VAL A 53 -2.75 -9.80 -2.73
C VAL A 53 -2.09 -9.82 -4.11
N TYR A 54 -0.96 -9.12 -4.24
CA TYR A 54 -0.24 -8.93 -5.49
C TYR A 54 1.24 -9.27 -5.36
N GLY A 55 1.88 -9.48 -6.50
CA GLY A 55 3.28 -9.90 -6.58
C GLY A 55 3.49 -11.35 -6.14
N ASP A 56 4.75 -11.78 -6.14
CA ASP A 56 5.13 -13.15 -5.78
C ASP A 56 6.01 -13.13 -4.53
N LYS A 57 5.50 -13.73 -3.44
CA LYS A 57 6.22 -13.89 -2.17
C LYS A 57 7.54 -14.63 -2.31
N LYS A 58 7.70 -15.49 -3.33
CA LYS A 58 8.90 -16.32 -3.55
C LYS A 58 9.96 -15.66 -4.43
N ALA A 59 9.66 -14.50 -5.02
CA ALA A 59 10.55 -13.87 -5.99
C ALA A 59 11.82 -13.22 -5.39
N GLY A 60 11.88 -13.03 -4.06
CA GLY A 60 13.00 -12.39 -3.38
C GLY A 60 13.20 -12.92 -1.95
N ASP A 61 14.45 -12.85 -1.47
CA ASP A 61 14.86 -13.15 -0.10
C ASP A 61 15.93 -12.11 0.34
N PRO A 62 15.67 -11.25 1.35
CA PRO A 62 14.42 -11.15 2.12
C PRO A 62 13.23 -10.68 1.26
N VAL A 63 12.02 -11.00 1.70
CA VAL A 63 10.79 -10.66 0.97
C VAL A 63 10.46 -9.20 1.19
N GLU A 64 10.37 -8.40 0.13
CA GLU A 64 9.79 -7.04 0.23
C GLU A 64 8.28 -7.18 0.48
N TYR A 65 7.79 -6.48 1.50
CA TYR A 65 6.40 -6.50 1.91
C TYR A 65 5.86 -5.08 1.99
N ASP A 66 4.75 -4.85 1.30
CA ASP A 66 3.94 -3.65 1.40
C ASP A 66 2.51 -4.05 1.76
N ASN A 67 1.90 -3.41 2.75
CA ASN A 67 0.49 -3.57 3.10
C ASN A 67 -0.12 -2.20 3.33
N LEU A 68 -1.15 -1.91 2.54
CA LEU A 68 -1.92 -0.68 2.57
C LEU A 68 -3.36 -1.01 2.96
N LYS A 69 -3.82 -0.39 4.03
CA LYS A 69 -5.20 -0.48 4.50
C LYS A 69 -5.86 0.88 4.39
N LEU A 70 -6.93 0.94 3.61
CA LEU A 70 -7.75 2.12 3.38
C LEU A 70 -9.06 1.93 4.14
N VAL A 71 -9.23 2.67 5.23
CA VAL A 71 -10.43 2.62 6.06
C VAL A 71 -11.36 3.73 5.61
N LEU A 72 -12.54 3.34 5.15
CA LEU A 72 -13.62 4.20 4.70
C LEU A 72 -14.70 4.22 5.78
N THR A 73 -15.66 5.14 5.68
CA THR A 73 -16.78 5.23 6.63
C THR A 73 -17.55 3.91 6.81
N ASP A 74 -17.77 3.17 5.73
CA ASP A 74 -18.60 1.95 5.74
C ASP A 74 -17.84 0.67 5.33
N ASP A 75 -16.56 0.76 4.98
CA ASP A 75 -15.80 -0.35 4.40
C ASP A 75 -14.30 -0.25 4.68
N THR A 76 -13.56 -1.33 4.42
CA THR A 76 -12.11 -1.35 4.47
C THR A 76 -11.55 -2.10 3.27
N VAL A 77 -10.64 -1.44 2.55
CA VAL A 77 -9.92 -2.04 1.43
C VAL A 77 -8.49 -2.30 1.86
N GLU A 78 -8.06 -3.55 1.78
CA GLU A 78 -6.71 -3.97 2.12
C GLU A 78 -5.96 -4.52 0.90
N ILE A 79 -4.76 -4.00 0.69
CA ILE A 79 -3.90 -4.33 -0.45
C ILE A 79 -2.55 -4.78 0.09
N THR A 80 -2.16 -6.00 -0.23
CA THR A 80 -0.82 -6.53 0.10
C THR A 80 -0.03 -6.75 -1.19
N VAL A 81 1.22 -6.29 -1.23
CA VAL A 81 2.14 -6.53 -2.34
C VAL A 81 3.42 -7.17 -1.82
N PHE A 82 3.80 -8.29 -2.42
CA PHE A 82 5.09 -8.93 -2.17
C PHE A 82 6.06 -8.63 -3.30
N ASN A 83 7.32 -8.36 -2.97
CA ASN A 83 8.39 -8.16 -3.94
C ASN A 83 8.01 -7.14 -5.02
N ARG A 84 7.38 -6.03 -4.59
CA ARG A 84 6.82 -4.98 -5.45
C ARG A 84 7.83 -4.49 -6.48
N ARG A 85 9.09 -4.26 -6.10
CA ARG A 85 10.15 -3.82 -7.03
C ARG A 85 10.44 -4.87 -8.11
N ILE A 86 10.51 -6.14 -7.73
CA ILE A 86 10.70 -7.24 -8.67
C ILE A 86 9.47 -7.36 -9.58
N ALA A 87 8.27 -7.28 -9.03
CA ALA A 87 7.04 -7.34 -9.80
C ALA A 87 6.92 -6.17 -10.79
N LEU A 88 7.32 -4.95 -10.43
CA LEU A 88 7.36 -3.80 -11.35
C LEU A 88 8.37 -3.99 -12.49
N PHE A 89 9.49 -4.66 -12.22
CA PHE A 89 10.53 -4.91 -13.21
C PHE A 89 10.17 -6.07 -14.15
N MET A 90 9.57 -7.13 -13.61
CA MET A 90 9.33 -8.40 -14.30
C MET A 90 7.92 -8.54 -14.88
N SER A 91 6.96 -7.72 -14.44
CA SER A 91 5.56 -7.81 -14.89
C SER A 91 5.06 -6.49 -15.48
N ASP A 92 4.13 -6.62 -16.43
CA ASP A 92 3.36 -5.51 -17.00
C ASP A 92 2.01 -5.33 -16.27
N ASP A 93 1.91 -5.74 -15.00
CA ASP A 93 0.65 -5.64 -14.25
C ASP A 93 0.34 -4.18 -13.87
N GLU A 94 -0.59 -3.59 -14.60
CA GLU A 94 -1.01 -2.21 -14.37
C GLU A 94 -1.58 -1.99 -12.96
N ARG A 95 -2.14 -3.02 -12.31
CA ARG A 95 -2.62 -2.90 -10.92
C ARG A 95 -1.46 -2.63 -9.97
N ILE A 96 -0.33 -3.31 -10.17
CA ILE A 96 0.89 -3.10 -9.38
C ILE A 96 1.45 -1.69 -9.63
N ARG A 97 1.40 -1.18 -10.87
CA ARG A 97 1.81 0.19 -11.18
C ARG A 97 0.93 1.24 -10.52
N ARG A 98 -0.39 1.08 -10.56
CA ARG A 98 -1.37 1.93 -9.88
C ARG A 98 -1.13 1.97 -8.37
N ILE A 99 -0.97 0.80 -7.76
CA ILE A 99 -0.62 0.68 -6.33
C ILE A 99 0.70 1.40 -6.05
N HIS A 100 1.74 1.13 -6.84
CA HIS A 100 3.06 1.76 -6.68
C HIS A 100 3.01 3.30 -6.71
N ARG A 101 2.25 3.89 -7.64
CA ARG A 101 2.09 5.36 -7.73
C ARG A 101 1.54 5.98 -6.45
N VAL A 102 0.59 5.32 -5.79
CA VAL A 102 0.06 5.77 -4.49
C VAL A 102 1.08 5.54 -3.37
N LEU A 103 1.69 4.36 -3.31
CA LEU A 103 2.66 4.04 -2.25
C LEU A 103 3.89 4.97 -2.26
N CYS A 104 4.38 5.37 -3.44
CA CYS A 104 5.47 6.35 -3.55
C CYS A 104 5.14 7.70 -2.91
N LYS A 105 3.86 8.12 -2.90
CA LYS A 105 3.44 9.35 -2.22
C LYS A 105 3.52 9.20 -0.70
N LEU A 106 3.10 8.05 -0.17
CA LEU A 106 3.21 7.71 1.26
C LEU A 106 4.67 7.57 1.74
N ASP A 107 5.60 7.21 0.85
CA ASP A 107 7.03 7.21 1.13
C ASP A 107 7.62 8.64 1.12
N GLY A 108 7.10 9.52 0.27
CA GLY A 108 7.50 10.92 0.14
C GLY A 108 7.15 11.80 1.33
N THR A 109 6.09 11.47 2.10
CA THR A 109 5.70 12.16 3.34
C THR A 109 6.67 11.91 4.52
N ARG A 110 7.84 11.33 4.26
CA ARG A 110 8.94 11.12 5.21
C ARG A 110 9.68 12.42 5.58
N LYS A 111 9.50 13.49 4.80
CA LYS A 111 10.16 14.78 5.04
C LYS A 111 9.22 15.72 5.78
N ASP A 112 9.17 15.58 7.11
CA ASP A 112 8.87 16.66 8.06
C ASP A 112 9.53 16.30 9.40
#